data_AF-A0A9D6Q166-F1
#
_entry.id   AF-A0A9D6Q166-F1
#
_cell.length_a   1.000
_cell.length_b   1.000
_cell.length_c   1.000
_cell.angle_alpha   90.00
_cell.angle_beta   90.00
_cell.angle_gamma   90.00
#
_symmetry.space_group_name_H-M   'P 1'
#
loop_
_entity.id
_entity.type
_entity.pdbx_description
1 polymer ?
#
loop_
_entity_poly.entity_id
_entity_poly.type
_entity_poly.pdbx_seq_one_letter_code
_entity_poly.pdbx_strand_id
1 'polypeptide(L)'
;MPRVEEILGLPRDTALIFAMVLGIVALQAFISALSPLLDWLIYRRDRAEIAWMRELDGRLLTTSDLGVTLENILAALCDLLRVETGFVVGVSEGPWHPQAILGSRRAVQQYLDSPAASPLRALGQARTAREDFVRAGDFWIRPLRTKSRQAVLGVLGVLAPGALPELSEAQRQRAQRLIQQAELALEDRQLQQGVFRVLWQIAPEIRSLQRWQSFPRYRDAPAWAALEESPIYSPDFSRAVKDALSHYWGGPKLADSPLLKLGSVQRALQQNGNRPLNALRGVLQEALEALKPPESDRHLSNRDWVLYNILEMKFIRGWRTREIARRLAMSEADLYRKQRVAIEAVARVLATMEEERRG
;
A
#
# COMPACT_ATOMS: atom_id res chain seq x y z
N MET A 1 51.44 12.09 52.52
CA MET A 1 50.75 11.23 51.53
C MET A 1 51.12 9.78 51.84
N PRO A 2 50.19 8.93 52.31
CA PRO A 2 50.55 7.56 52.61
C PRO A 2 50.70 6.77 51.30
N ARG A 3 51.68 5.87 51.27
CA ARG A 3 52.00 5.03 50.12
C ARG A 3 50.98 3.90 50.06
N VAL A 4 50.43 3.67 48.87
CA VAL A 4 49.45 2.62 48.55
C VAL A 4 50.05 1.19 48.74
N GLU A 5 51.34 1.10 49.05
CA GLU A 5 52.11 -0.14 49.21
C GLU A 5 51.74 -0.95 50.48
N GLU A 6 51.16 -0.33 51.52
CA GLU A 6 50.96 -1.00 52.82
C GLU A 6 49.62 -1.75 52.98
N ILE A 7 48.62 -1.55 52.12
CA ILE A 7 47.29 -2.13 52.31
C ILE A 7 47.00 -3.31 51.36
N LEU A 8 47.71 -3.43 50.24
CA LEU A 8 47.43 -4.43 49.19
C LEU A 8 48.64 -5.29 48.77
N GLY A 9 49.86 -5.00 49.23
CA GLY A 9 51.06 -5.81 48.97
C GLY A 9 51.45 -5.94 47.48
N LEU A 10 50.93 -5.07 46.62
CA LEU A 10 51.13 -5.10 45.16
C LEU A 10 51.97 -3.90 44.70
N PRO A 11 52.86 -4.08 43.70
CA PRO A 11 53.59 -2.97 43.09
C PRO A 11 52.63 -1.89 42.58
N ARG A 12 52.97 -0.62 42.80
CA ARG A 12 52.12 0.54 42.45
C ARG A 12 51.63 0.51 41.00
N ASP A 13 52.46 0.05 40.08
CA ASP A 13 52.14 -0.04 38.66
C ASP A 13 51.05 -1.09 38.38
N THR A 14 51.07 -2.22 39.10
CA THR A 14 50.03 -3.24 39.03
C THR A 14 48.70 -2.72 39.57
N ALA A 15 48.72 -1.99 40.68
CA ALA A 15 47.50 -1.40 41.25
C ALA A 15 46.84 -0.37 40.31
N LEU A 16 47.63 0.44 39.60
CA LEU A 16 47.13 1.41 38.62
C LEU A 16 46.50 0.72 37.40
N ILE A 17 47.12 -0.35 36.88
CA ILE A 17 46.57 -1.11 35.76
C ILE A 17 45.24 -1.76 36.15
N PHE A 18 45.17 -2.39 37.33
CA PHE A 18 43.92 -2.98 37.83
C PHE A 18 42.83 -1.93 38.05
N ALA A 19 43.16 -0.77 38.60
CA ALA A 19 42.19 0.33 38.79
C ALA A 19 41.65 0.85 37.45
N MET A 20 42.51 0.96 36.43
CA MET A 20 42.10 1.39 35.09
C MET A 20 41.17 0.37 34.42
N VAL A 21 41.51 -0.92 34.48
CA VAL A 21 40.68 -1.99 33.93
C VAL A 21 39.34 -2.07 34.65
N LEU A 22 39.34 -2.01 35.99
CA LEU A 22 38.13 -2.03 36.80
C LEU A 22 37.24 -0.81 36.51
N GLY A 23 37.85 0.37 36.30
CA GLY A 23 37.15 1.59 35.94
C GLY A 23 36.46 1.52 34.58
N ILE A 24 37.15 0.99 33.56
CA ILE A 24 36.58 0.82 32.21
C ILE A 24 35.40 -0.17 32.25
N VAL A 25 35.57 -1.31 32.94
CA VAL A 25 34.51 -2.33 33.05
C VAL A 25 33.32 -1.78 33.84
N ALA A 26 33.56 -1.06 34.93
CA ALA A 26 32.50 -0.43 35.73
C ALA A 26 31.72 0.62 34.91
N LEU A 27 32.43 1.41 34.09
CA LEU A 27 31.80 2.40 33.22
C LEU A 27 30.95 1.73 32.12
N GLN A 28 31.46 0.66 31.49
CA GLN A 28 30.70 -0.12 30.51
C GLN A 28 29.45 -0.76 31.13
N ALA A 29 29.58 -1.32 32.33
CA ALA A 29 28.46 -1.89 33.08
C ALA A 29 27.43 -0.81 33.44
N PHE A 30 27.87 0.38 33.85
CA PHE A 30 27.00 1.50 34.17
C PHE A 30 26.23 2.01 32.94
N ILE A 31 26.90 2.19 31.80
CA ILE A 31 26.24 2.59 30.54
C ILE A 31 25.21 1.55 30.11
N SER A 32 25.56 0.26 30.20
CA SER A 32 24.65 -0.84 29.85
C SER A 32 23.44 -0.90 30.79
N ALA A 33 23.63 -0.67 32.09
CA ALA A 33 22.56 -0.65 33.08
C ALA A 33 21.64 0.58 32.99
N LEU A 34 22.13 1.70 32.45
CA LEU A 34 21.33 2.92 32.27
C LEU A 34 20.43 2.87 31.03
N SER A 35 20.79 2.07 30.03
CA SER A 35 19.99 1.88 28.81
C SER A 35 18.52 1.44 29.05
N PRO A 36 18.19 0.44 29.89
CA PRO A 36 16.80 0.01 30.11
C PRO A 36 15.92 1.04 30.82
N LEU A 37 16.51 1.95 31.61
CA LEU A 37 15.78 3.02 32.29
C LEU A 37 15.36 4.13 31.32
N LEU A 38 16.24 4.47 30.36
CA LEU A 38 15.95 5.40 29.27
C LEU A 38 14.90 4.82 28.32
N ASP A 39 15.01 3.54 27.97
CA ASP A 39 14.04 2.85 27.12
C ASP A 39 12.65 2.78 27.79
N TRP A 40 12.58 2.55 29.11
CA TRP A 40 11.30 2.52 29.83
C TRP A 40 10.56 3.88 29.83
N LEU A 41 11.30 4.98 29.88
CA LEU A 41 10.72 6.33 29.90
C LEU A 41 10.19 6.77 28.53
N ILE A 42 10.79 6.28 27.43
CA ILE A 42 10.39 6.60 26.06
C ILE A 42 9.23 5.69 25.58
N TYR A 43 9.21 4.41 25.97
CA TYR A 43 8.20 3.43 25.50
C TYR A 43 6.82 3.49 26.18
N ARG A 44 6.59 4.37 27.16
CA ARG A 44 5.33 4.40 27.91
C ARG A 44 4.21 5.17 27.21
N ARG A 45 4.49 5.89 26.11
CA ARG A 45 3.51 6.76 25.44
C ARG A 45 2.77 6.13 24.25
N ASP A 46 3.30 5.08 23.61
CA ASP A 46 2.81 4.60 22.31
C ASP A 46 2.20 3.16 22.30
N ARG A 47 2.11 2.48 23.45
CA ARG A 47 1.70 1.06 23.48
C ARG A 47 0.26 0.80 23.01
N ALA A 48 -0.66 1.74 23.20
CA ALA A 48 -2.05 1.58 22.76
C ALA A 48 -2.19 1.66 21.24
N GLU A 49 -1.39 2.51 20.58
CA GLU A 49 -1.45 2.76 19.13
C GLU A 49 -0.73 1.67 18.32
N ILE A 50 0.39 1.16 18.83
CA ILE A 50 1.14 0.06 18.20
C ILE A 50 0.37 -1.27 18.29
N ALA A 51 -0.35 -1.50 19.38
CA ALA A 51 -1.23 -2.67 19.51
C ALA A 51 -2.41 -2.60 18.51
N TRP A 52 -3.00 -1.42 18.32
CA TRP A 52 -4.08 -1.20 17.37
C TRP A 52 -3.67 -1.46 15.91
N MET A 53 -2.45 -1.08 15.50
CA MET A 53 -1.94 -1.38 14.16
C MET A 53 -1.73 -2.89 13.89
N ARG A 54 -1.30 -3.66 14.89
CA ARG A 54 -1.11 -5.11 14.78
C ARG A 54 -2.43 -5.88 14.83
N GLU A 55 -3.41 -5.40 15.59
CA GLU A 55 -4.77 -5.96 15.67
C GLU A 55 -5.55 -5.72 14.36
N LEU A 56 -5.34 -4.56 13.72
CA LEU A 56 -5.91 -4.24 12.41
C LEU A 56 -5.44 -5.21 11.34
N ASP A 57 -4.12 -5.43 11.22
CA ASP A 57 -3.52 -6.31 10.21
C ASP A 57 -4.05 -7.76 10.29
N GLY A 58 -4.35 -8.23 11.51
CA GLY A 58 -4.91 -9.57 11.75
C GLY A 58 -6.41 -9.73 11.50
N ARG A 59 -7.17 -8.65 11.30
CA ARG A 59 -8.65 -8.67 11.15
C ARG A 59 -9.15 -8.14 9.80
N LEU A 60 -8.26 -7.83 8.86
CA LEU A 60 -8.65 -7.35 7.53
C LEU A 60 -9.30 -8.48 6.74
N LEU A 61 -10.55 -8.29 6.33
CA LEU A 61 -11.17 -9.14 5.32
C LEU A 61 -10.54 -8.79 3.99
N THR A 62 -9.76 -9.71 3.43
CA THR A 62 -9.23 -9.52 2.08
C THR A 62 -10.38 -9.57 1.07
N THR A 63 -10.16 -9.01 -0.12
CA THR A 63 -11.16 -9.08 -1.20
C THR A 63 -11.48 -10.52 -1.63
N SER A 64 -10.55 -11.47 -1.42
CA SER A 64 -10.80 -12.89 -1.65
C SER A 64 -11.68 -13.51 -0.57
N ASP A 65 -11.47 -13.17 0.71
CA ASP A 65 -12.21 -13.78 1.82
C ASP A 65 -13.69 -13.39 1.81
N LEU A 66 -13.99 -12.15 1.41
CA LEU A 66 -15.37 -11.71 1.22
C LEU A 66 -16.05 -12.46 0.07
N GLY A 67 -15.37 -12.63 -1.06
CA GLY A 67 -15.91 -13.35 -2.22
C GLY A 67 -16.30 -14.78 -1.85
N VAL A 68 -15.38 -15.51 -1.20
CA VAL A 68 -15.61 -16.88 -0.73
C VAL A 68 -16.77 -16.95 0.29
N THR A 69 -16.82 -16.00 1.23
CA THR A 69 -17.92 -15.93 2.21
C THR A 69 -19.27 -15.72 1.54
N LEU A 70 -19.35 -14.77 0.59
CA LEU A 70 -20.57 -14.49 -0.16
C LEU A 70 -20.96 -15.64 -1.09
N GLU A 71 -20.00 -16.34 -1.69
CA GLU A 71 -20.26 -17.55 -2.50
C GLU A 71 -20.87 -18.67 -1.66
N ASN A 72 -20.35 -18.91 -0.45
CA ASN A 72 -20.90 -19.92 0.47
C ASN A 72 -22.34 -19.57 0.92
N ILE A 73 -22.59 -18.31 1.25
CA ILE A 73 -23.93 -17.84 1.62
C ILE A 73 -24.88 -17.95 0.43
N LEU A 74 -24.43 -17.57 -0.75
CA LEU A 74 -25.20 -17.65 -1.98
C LEU A 74 -25.53 -19.09 -2.34
N ALA A 75 -24.59 -20.03 -2.18
CA ALA A 75 -24.83 -21.46 -2.36
C ALA A 75 -25.96 -21.96 -1.44
N ALA A 76 -25.86 -21.68 -0.13
CA ALA A 76 -26.89 -22.07 0.82
C ALA A 76 -28.26 -21.43 0.53
N LEU A 77 -28.28 -20.19 0.03
CA LEU A 77 -29.51 -19.51 -0.33
C LEU A 77 -30.12 -20.07 -1.62
N CYS A 78 -29.29 -20.35 -2.62
CA CYS A 78 -29.71 -20.96 -3.87
C CYS A 78 -30.29 -22.37 -3.65
N ASP A 79 -29.69 -23.16 -2.76
CA ASP A 79 -30.21 -24.47 -2.35
C ASP A 79 -31.59 -24.35 -1.68
N LEU A 80 -31.78 -23.37 -0.79
CA LEU A 80 -33.07 -23.12 -0.14
C LEU A 80 -34.16 -22.67 -1.14
N LEU A 81 -33.78 -21.84 -2.11
CA LEU A 81 -34.67 -21.31 -3.14
C LEU A 81 -34.83 -22.25 -4.34
N ARG A 82 -34.12 -23.38 -4.38
CA ARG A 82 -34.08 -24.34 -5.49
C ARG A 82 -33.77 -23.70 -6.84
N VAL A 83 -32.78 -22.80 -6.84
CA VAL A 83 -32.29 -22.08 -8.03
C VAL A 83 -30.82 -22.43 -8.27
N GLU A 84 -30.42 -22.55 -9.53
CA GLU A 84 -29.05 -22.97 -9.88
C GLU A 84 -28.08 -21.80 -10.04
N THR A 85 -28.60 -20.59 -10.30
CA THR A 85 -27.79 -19.42 -10.62
C THR A 85 -28.16 -18.24 -9.74
N GLY A 86 -27.15 -17.59 -9.17
CA GLY A 86 -27.31 -16.38 -8.38
C GLY A 86 -26.06 -15.51 -8.40
N PHE A 87 -26.19 -14.28 -7.94
CA PHE A 87 -25.07 -13.33 -7.86
C PHE A 87 -25.25 -12.33 -6.73
N VAL A 88 -24.14 -11.79 -6.26
CA VAL A 88 -24.10 -10.61 -5.37
C VAL A 88 -23.23 -9.55 -6.01
N VAL A 89 -23.75 -8.34 -6.12
CA VAL A 89 -23.06 -7.19 -6.71
C VAL A 89 -23.02 -6.07 -5.67
N GLY A 90 -21.85 -5.45 -5.46
CA GLY A 90 -21.71 -4.29 -4.55
C GLY A 90 -21.97 -2.96 -5.25
N VAL A 91 -22.45 -1.97 -4.50
CA VAL A 91 -22.60 -0.59 -5.01
C VAL A 91 -21.22 0.05 -5.17
N SER A 92 -20.85 0.43 -6.40
CA SER A 92 -19.59 1.09 -6.73
C SER A 92 -19.83 2.23 -7.71
N GLU A 93 -18.97 3.25 -7.71
CA GLU A 93 -19.05 4.40 -8.63
C GLU A 93 -18.69 4.06 -10.10
N GLY A 94 -18.32 2.81 -10.37
CA GLY A 94 -17.94 2.29 -11.69
C GLY A 94 -18.88 1.20 -12.26
N PRO A 95 -18.42 0.40 -13.23
CA PRO A 95 -19.20 -0.74 -13.74
C PRO A 95 -19.52 -1.72 -12.62
N TRP A 96 -20.71 -2.31 -12.65
CA TRP A 96 -21.13 -3.34 -11.69
C TRP A 96 -20.23 -4.57 -11.82
N HIS A 97 -19.34 -4.77 -10.86
CA HIS A 97 -18.54 -5.98 -10.76
C HIS A 97 -19.17 -6.92 -9.74
N PRO A 98 -19.54 -8.14 -10.13
CA PRO A 98 -20.06 -9.12 -9.18
C PRO A 98 -18.97 -9.48 -8.16
N GLN A 99 -19.36 -9.46 -6.87
CA GLN A 99 -18.50 -9.88 -5.76
C GLN A 99 -18.56 -11.39 -5.53
N ALA A 100 -19.68 -12.03 -5.89
CA ALA A 100 -19.87 -13.47 -5.86
C ALA A 100 -20.82 -13.90 -6.97
N ILE A 101 -20.57 -15.07 -7.55
CA ILE A 101 -21.42 -15.70 -8.57
C ILE A 101 -21.53 -17.19 -8.27
N LEU A 102 -22.75 -17.71 -8.30
CA LEU A 102 -23.01 -19.15 -8.29
C LEU A 102 -23.70 -19.54 -9.61
N GLY A 103 -23.28 -20.66 -10.21
CA GLY A 103 -23.87 -21.16 -11.46
C GLY A 103 -23.28 -20.52 -12.72
N SER A 104 -24.12 -20.18 -13.70
CA SER A 104 -23.65 -19.72 -15.01
C SER A 104 -23.16 -18.27 -14.98
N ARG A 105 -21.84 -18.08 -14.89
CA ARG A 105 -21.19 -16.76 -15.01
C ARG A 105 -21.56 -16.04 -16.31
N ARG A 106 -21.77 -16.76 -17.42
CA ARG A 106 -22.19 -16.15 -18.70
C ARG A 106 -23.58 -15.55 -18.61
N ALA A 107 -24.54 -16.24 -18.01
CA ALA A 107 -25.92 -15.75 -17.88
C ALA A 107 -25.99 -14.51 -16.97
N VAL A 108 -25.24 -14.52 -15.86
CA VAL A 108 -25.14 -13.37 -14.96
C VAL A 108 -24.50 -12.16 -15.65
N GLN A 109 -23.40 -12.37 -16.36
CA GLN A 109 -22.71 -11.28 -17.07
C GLN A 109 -23.59 -10.69 -18.18
N GLN A 110 -24.25 -11.54 -18.97
CA GLN A 110 -25.20 -11.10 -20.00
C GLN A 110 -26.35 -10.28 -19.42
N TYR A 111 -26.87 -10.66 -18.25
CA TYR A 111 -27.90 -9.89 -17.56
C TYR A 111 -27.37 -8.53 -17.07
N LEU A 112 -26.19 -8.49 -16.44
CA LEU A 112 -25.57 -7.25 -15.94
C LEU A 112 -25.25 -6.25 -17.07
N ASP A 113 -24.90 -6.75 -18.25
CA ASP A 113 -24.62 -5.94 -19.44
C ASP A 113 -25.90 -5.56 -20.22
N SER A 114 -27.04 -6.17 -19.90
CA SER A 114 -28.32 -5.91 -20.56
C SER A 114 -29.05 -4.68 -19.99
N PRO A 115 -29.93 -4.01 -20.77
CA PRO A 115 -30.79 -2.95 -20.26
C PRO A 115 -31.80 -3.42 -19.20
N ALA A 116 -32.03 -4.73 -19.07
CA ALA A 116 -32.85 -5.33 -18.02
C ALA A 116 -32.22 -5.22 -16.62
N ALA A 117 -30.92 -4.89 -16.52
CA ALA A 117 -30.24 -4.53 -15.27
C ALA A 117 -30.55 -3.10 -14.78
N SER A 118 -31.32 -2.30 -15.52
CA SER A 118 -31.72 -0.95 -15.09
C SER A 118 -32.38 -0.89 -13.70
N PRO A 119 -33.20 -1.88 -13.25
CA PRO A 119 -33.74 -1.88 -11.89
C PRO A 119 -32.67 -2.07 -10.81
N LEU A 120 -31.51 -2.67 -11.11
CA LEU A 120 -30.38 -2.75 -10.15
C LEU A 120 -29.87 -1.35 -9.78
N ARG A 121 -29.81 -0.44 -10.76
CA ARG A 121 -29.40 0.96 -10.54
C ARG A 121 -30.44 1.71 -9.71
N ALA A 122 -31.72 1.53 -10.03
CA ALA A 122 -32.81 2.13 -9.27
C ALA A 122 -32.83 1.62 -7.82
N LEU A 123 -32.65 0.31 -7.60
CA LEU A 123 -32.63 -0.28 -6.26
C LEU A 123 -31.37 0.07 -5.46
N GLY A 124 -30.22 0.17 -6.12
CA GLY A 124 -28.97 0.64 -5.50
C GLY A 124 -29.04 2.10 -5.03
N GLN A 125 -29.86 2.93 -5.69
CA GLN A 125 -30.05 4.35 -5.36
C GLN A 125 -31.29 4.60 -4.48
N ALA A 126 -32.23 3.66 -4.40
CA ALA A 126 -33.47 3.82 -3.67
C ALA A 126 -33.25 3.70 -2.15
N ARG A 127 -33.52 4.80 -1.43
CA ARG A 127 -33.49 4.82 0.04
C ARG A 127 -34.58 3.94 0.67
N THR A 128 -35.69 3.67 -0.02
CA THR A 128 -36.92 3.05 0.53
C THR A 128 -37.42 1.83 -0.25
N ALA A 129 -36.55 1.08 -0.95
CA ALA A 129 -36.98 -0.13 -1.64
C ALA A 129 -37.44 -1.22 -0.65
N ARG A 130 -38.56 -1.90 -0.99
CA ARG A 130 -39.11 -3.04 -0.25
C ARG A 130 -38.03 -4.09 0.02
N GLU A 131 -38.14 -4.75 1.17
CA GLU A 131 -37.23 -5.82 1.55
C GLU A 131 -37.40 -7.07 0.68
N ASP A 132 -38.52 -7.22 0.00
CA ASP A 132 -38.81 -8.43 -0.75
C ASP A 132 -38.04 -8.52 -2.08
N PHE A 133 -37.96 -9.75 -2.60
CA PHE A 133 -37.44 -9.97 -3.94
C PHE A 133 -38.37 -9.31 -4.97
N VAL A 134 -37.79 -8.48 -5.83
CA VAL A 134 -38.47 -7.83 -6.94
C VAL A 134 -38.01 -8.49 -8.23
N ARG A 135 -38.95 -8.77 -9.13
CA ARG A 135 -38.62 -9.35 -10.43
C ARG A 135 -38.00 -8.30 -11.36
N ALA A 136 -36.87 -8.62 -11.96
CA ALA A 136 -36.17 -7.85 -12.97
C ALA A 136 -35.74 -8.78 -14.11
N GLY A 137 -36.59 -8.91 -15.13
CA GLY A 137 -36.44 -9.91 -16.19
C GLY A 137 -36.61 -11.33 -15.65
N ASP A 138 -35.62 -12.17 -15.92
CA ASP A 138 -35.56 -13.57 -15.44
C ASP A 138 -34.94 -13.71 -14.05
N PHE A 139 -34.45 -12.59 -13.49
CA PHE A 139 -33.85 -12.54 -12.17
C PHE A 139 -34.80 -11.95 -11.14
N TRP A 140 -34.75 -12.50 -9.94
CA TRP A 140 -35.33 -11.92 -8.75
C TRP A 140 -34.23 -11.25 -7.96
N ILE A 141 -34.39 -9.96 -7.68
CA ILE A 141 -33.36 -9.13 -7.07
C ILE A 141 -33.84 -8.53 -5.76
N ARG A 142 -32.93 -8.44 -4.79
CA ARG A 142 -33.19 -7.88 -3.47
C ARG A 142 -32.03 -6.97 -3.05
N PRO A 143 -32.30 -5.75 -2.55
CA PRO A 143 -31.24 -4.89 -2.03
C PRO A 143 -30.67 -5.47 -0.72
N LEU A 144 -29.35 -5.46 -0.61
CA LEU A 144 -28.61 -5.76 0.62
C LEU A 144 -28.29 -4.43 1.29
N ARG A 145 -28.70 -4.24 2.54
CA ARG A 145 -28.66 -2.94 3.23
C ARG A 145 -27.77 -2.95 4.47
N THR A 146 -27.40 -1.76 4.91
CA THR A 146 -26.78 -1.55 6.23
C THR A 146 -27.72 -2.02 7.35
N LYS A 147 -27.16 -2.28 8.54
CA LYS A 147 -27.99 -2.52 9.75
C LYS A 147 -29.00 -1.41 10.00
N SER A 148 -28.61 -0.16 9.75
CA SER A 148 -29.48 1.01 9.87
C SER A 148 -30.57 1.08 8.80
N ARG A 149 -30.49 0.24 7.76
CA ARG A 149 -31.36 0.21 6.57
C ARG A 149 -31.38 1.49 5.73
N GLN A 150 -30.56 2.48 6.08
CA GLN A 150 -30.49 3.80 5.43
C GLN A 150 -29.71 3.78 4.10
N ALA A 151 -28.79 2.83 3.93
CA ALA A 151 -27.96 2.71 2.74
C ALA A 151 -28.01 1.30 2.16
N VAL A 152 -27.86 1.21 0.84
CA VAL A 152 -27.75 -0.05 0.09
C VAL A 152 -26.28 -0.36 -0.11
N LEU A 153 -25.86 -1.53 0.36
CA LEU A 153 -24.49 -2.05 0.25
C LEU A 153 -24.28 -2.76 -1.10
N GLY A 154 -25.34 -3.39 -1.60
CA GLY A 154 -25.31 -4.19 -2.81
C GLY A 154 -26.68 -4.71 -3.22
N VAL A 155 -26.69 -5.56 -4.25
CA VAL A 155 -27.89 -6.25 -4.72
C VAL A 155 -27.58 -7.75 -4.85
N LEU A 156 -28.46 -8.55 -4.26
CA LEU A 156 -28.52 -9.99 -4.44
C LEU A 156 -29.48 -10.30 -5.58
N GLY A 157 -29.08 -11.15 -6.51
CA GLY A 157 -29.94 -11.65 -7.59
C GLY A 157 -29.94 -13.16 -7.67
N VAL A 158 -31.11 -13.75 -7.97
CA VAL A 158 -31.26 -15.19 -8.24
C VAL A 158 -32.04 -15.40 -9.53
N LEU A 159 -31.59 -16.34 -10.37
CA LEU A 159 -32.24 -16.66 -11.62
C LEU A 159 -33.45 -17.57 -11.34
N ALA A 160 -34.66 -17.07 -11.56
CA ALA A 160 -35.87 -17.87 -11.50
C ALA A 160 -36.87 -17.35 -12.56
N PRO A 161 -37.05 -18.09 -13.67
CA PRO A 161 -37.97 -17.68 -14.73
C PRO A 161 -39.44 -17.56 -14.28
N GLY A 162 -39.82 -18.27 -13.21
CA GLY A 162 -41.15 -18.26 -12.61
C GLY A 162 -41.20 -17.56 -11.24
N ALA A 163 -42.24 -17.86 -10.45
CA ALA A 163 -42.32 -17.43 -9.07
C ALA A 163 -41.30 -18.18 -8.20
N LEU A 164 -40.75 -17.50 -7.20
CA LEU A 164 -39.94 -18.15 -6.18
C LEU A 164 -40.78 -19.20 -5.42
N PRO A 165 -40.21 -20.34 -5.02
CA PRO A 165 -40.95 -21.36 -4.30
C PRO A 165 -41.46 -20.82 -2.96
N GLU A 166 -42.65 -21.28 -2.55
CA GLU A 166 -43.18 -20.97 -1.22
C GLU A 166 -42.29 -21.60 -0.15
N LEU A 167 -41.59 -20.75 0.60
CA LEU A 167 -40.76 -21.19 1.72
C LEU A 167 -41.62 -21.38 2.97
N SER A 168 -41.44 -22.52 3.65
CA SER A 168 -41.94 -22.71 5.02
C SER A 168 -41.39 -21.64 5.96
N GLU A 169 -42.04 -21.38 7.10
CA GLU A 169 -41.53 -20.40 8.08
C GLU A 169 -40.09 -20.67 8.49
N ALA A 170 -39.74 -21.94 8.72
CA ALA A 170 -38.37 -22.33 9.07
C ALA A 170 -37.36 -22.03 7.94
N GLN A 171 -37.71 -22.27 6.67
CA GLN A 171 -36.85 -21.93 5.53
C GLN A 171 -36.75 -20.42 5.33
N ARG A 172 -37.85 -19.68 5.52
CA ARG A 172 -37.86 -18.22 5.43
C ARG A 172 -36.95 -17.60 6.49
N GLN A 173 -37.01 -18.08 7.72
CA GLN A 173 -36.10 -17.65 8.79
C GLN A 173 -34.63 -17.96 8.45
N ARG A 174 -34.34 -19.14 7.90
CA ARG A 174 -32.97 -19.49 7.45
C ARG A 174 -32.48 -18.58 6.33
N ALA A 175 -33.30 -18.35 5.30
CA ALA A 175 -32.98 -17.44 4.21
C ALA A 175 -32.72 -16.01 4.72
N GLN A 176 -33.53 -15.54 5.66
CA GLN A 176 -33.35 -14.23 6.28
C GLN A 176 -32.03 -14.13 7.06
N ARG A 177 -31.63 -15.18 7.79
CA ARG A 177 -30.33 -15.22 8.48
C ARG A 177 -29.16 -15.19 7.50
N LEU A 178 -29.24 -15.95 6.40
CA LEU A 178 -28.22 -15.95 5.35
C LEU A 178 -28.08 -14.56 4.69
N ILE A 179 -29.20 -13.92 4.38
CA ILE A 179 -29.21 -12.55 3.83
C ILE A 179 -28.60 -11.57 4.83
N GLN A 180 -28.96 -11.66 6.12
CA GLN A 180 -28.36 -10.83 7.16
C GLN A 180 -26.85 -11.06 7.30
N GLN A 181 -26.37 -12.29 7.15
CA GLN A 181 -24.93 -12.59 7.15
C GLN A 181 -24.21 -11.96 5.94
N ALA A 182 -24.82 -11.97 4.76
CA ALA A 182 -24.27 -11.27 3.60
C ALA A 182 -24.26 -9.75 3.79
N GLU A 183 -25.34 -9.18 4.33
CA GLU A 183 -25.43 -7.75 4.68
C GLU A 183 -24.31 -7.36 5.67
N LEU A 184 -24.11 -8.16 6.72
CA LEU A 184 -23.05 -7.97 7.71
C LEU A 184 -21.66 -7.98 7.10
N ALA A 185 -21.36 -8.97 6.25
CA ALA A 185 -20.05 -9.10 5.61
C ALA A 185 -19.75 -7.93 4.66
N LEU A 186 -20.76 -7.47 3.90
CA LEU A 186 -20.65 -6.30 3.02
C LEU A 186 -20.48 -5.00 3.81
N GLU A 187 -21.21 -4.85 4.93
CA GLU A 187 -21.13 -3.66 5.79
C GLU A 187 -19.74 -3.56 6.43
N ASP A 188 -19.23 -4.68 6.96
CA ASP A 188 -17.88 -4.75 7.52
C ASP A 188 -16.83 -4.42 6.47
N ARG A 189 -16.97 -4.97 5.25
CA ARG A 189 -16.08 -4.65 4.13
C ARG A 189 -16.08 -3.16 3.80
N GLN A 190 -17.25 -2.52 3.76
CA GLN A 190 -17.39 -1.11 3.44
C GLN A 190 -16.78 -0.23 4.54
N LEU A 191 -16.97 -0.58 5.81
CA LEU A 191 -16.34 0.10 6.95
C LEU A 191 -14.82 0.00 6.87
N GLN A 192 -14.28 -1.19 6.60
CA GLN A 192 -12.84 -1.39 6.40
C GLN A 192 -12.31 -0.55 5.23
N GLN A 193 -13.01 -0.52 4.09
CA GLN A 193 -12.68 0.32 2.95
C GLN A 193 -12.70 1.82 3.29
N GLY A 194 -13.66 2.25 4.11
CA GLY A 194 -13.76 3.62 4.61
C GLY A 194 -12.58 3.99 5.49
N VAL A 195 -12.20 3.12 6.44
CA VAL A 195 -11.02 3.31 7.29
C VAL A 195 -9.76 3.39 6.43
N PHE A 196 -9.58 2.51 5.45
CA PHE A 196 -8.45 2.63 4.53
C PHE A 196 -8.48 3.92 3.72
N ARG A 197 -9.64 4.38 3.25
CA ARG A 197 -9.76 5.63 2.51
C ARG A 197 -9.33 6.82 3.37
N VAL A 198 -9.77 6.85 4.62
CA VAL A 198 -9.38 7.87 5.61
C VAL A 198 -7.89 7.75 5.94
N LEU A 199 -7.37 6.54 6.16
CA LEU A 199 -5.94 6.32 6.37
C LEU A 199 -5.11 6.69 5.14
N TRP A 200 -5.58 6.47 3.91
CA TRP A 200 -4.90 6.92 2.69
C TRP A 200 -4.95 8.44 2.53
N GLN A 201 -5.99 9.09 3.05
CA GLN A 201 -6.12 10.54 3.08
C GLN A 201 -5.24 11.19 4.17
N ILE A 202 -5.07 10.52 5.32
CA ILE A 202 -4.32 11.01 6.49
C ILE A 202 -2.86 10.50 6.53
N ALA A 203 -2.54 9.39 5.85
CA ALA A 203 -1.16 8.88 5.71
C ALA A 203 -0.14 9.92 5.21
N PRO A 204 -0.49 10.88 4.32
CA PRO A 204 0.40 11.98 3.99
C PRO A 204 0.75 12.85 5.22
N GLU A 205 -0.21 13.05 6.13
CA GLU A 205 -0.11 13.93 7.31
C GLU A 205 0.61 13.24 8.49
N ILE A 206 0.37 11.95 8.75
CA ILE A 206 1.08 11.21 9.82
C ILE A 206 2.56 11.02 9.48
N ARG A 207 2.90 10.78 8.20
CA ARG A 207 4.30 10.78 7.74
C ARG A 207 4.95 12.14 7.88
N SER A 208 4.17 13.23 7.92
CA SER A 208 4.73 14.54 8.21
C SER A 208 5.17 14.62 9.68
N LEU A 209 4.37 14.13 10.64
CA LEU A 209 4.70 14.17 12.07
C LEU A 209 5.81 13.19 12.48
N GLN A 210 5.87 11.99 11.89
CA GLN A 210 6.96 11.04 12.17
C GLN A 210 8.33 11.53 11.69
N ARG A 211 8.38 12.35 10.63
CA ARG A 211 9.60 13.01 10.14
C ARG A 211 10.14 14.08 11.11
N TRP A 212 9.29 14.63 11.98
CA TRP A 212 9.72 15.62 12.97
C TRP A 212 10.42 14.96 14.16
N GLN A 213 10.16 13.67 14.39
CA GLN A 213 10.68 12.91 15.53
C GLN A 213 12.00 12.20 15.24
N SER A 214 12.39 12.02 13.97
CA SER A 214 13.60 11.26 13.58
C SER A 214 14.88 12.10 13.50
N PHE A 215 14.92 13.31 14.07
CA PHE A 215 16.15 14.10 14.15
C PHE A 215 16.89 13.84 15.47
N PRO A 216 18.10 13.24 15.44
CA PRO A 216 19.02 13.33 16.56
C PRO A 216 19.34 14.81 16.77
N ARG A 217 19.02 15.34 17.96
CA ARG A 217 19.42 16.68 18.37
C ARG A 217 20.94 16.72 18.48
N TYR A 218 21.62 17.26 17.47
CA TYR A 218 23.01 17.68 17.60
C TYR A 218 23.13 19.19 17.39
N ARG A 219 23.37 19.84 18.54
CA ARG A 219 24.09 21.07 18.85
C ARG A 219 24.40 22.06 17.69
N ASP A 220 23.83 23.26 17.86
CA ASP A 220 24.29 24.60 17.42
C ASP A 220 24.39 24.95 15.92
N ALA A 221 23.25 25.22 15.27
CA ALA A 221 23.06 26.31 14.28
C ALA A 221 21.57 26.41 13.84
N PRO A 222 21.04 27.61 13.49
CA PRO A 222 19.62 27.79 13.19
C PRO A 222 19.27 27.24 11.79
N ALA A 223 18.74 26.02 11.76
CA ALA A 223 18.45 25.23 10.57
C ALA A 223 17.14 25.58 9.82
N TRP A 224 16.47 26.69 10.13
CA TRP A 224 15.16 26.97 9.54
C TRP A 224 15.21 27.58 8.13
N ALA A 225 16.35 28.15 7.70
CA ALA A 225 16.47 28.80 6.40
C ALA A 225 16.91 27.88 5.23
N ALA A 226 17.53 26.73 5.52
CA ALA A 226 18.04 25.82 4.47
C ALA A 226 17.09 24.64 4.15
N LEU A 227 16.03 24.45 4.96
CA LEU A 227 15.11 23.31 4.85
C LEU A 227 13.91 23.56 3.93
N GLU A 228 13.67 24.79 3.49
CA GLU A 228 12.55 25.10 2.57
C GLU A 228 12.82 24.72 1.10
N GLU A 229 14.06 24.40 0.71
CA GLU A 229 14.41 24.27 -0.72
C GLU A 229 14.81 22.86 -1.21
N SER A 230 14.84 21.83 -0.35
CA SER A 230 15.30 20.49 -0.74
C SER A 230 14.16 19.62 -1.32
N PRO A 231 14.16 19.30 -2.64
CA PRO A 231 13.05 18.62 -3.36
C PRO A 231 12.69 17.22 -2.85
N ILE A 232 13.64 16.60 -2.14
CA ILE A 232 13.59 15.22 -1.64
C ILE A 232 12.45 15.03 -0.63
N TYR A 233 12.04 16.10 0.05
CA TYR A 233 11.03 16.06 1.10
C TYR A 233 9.60 16.35 0.61
N SER A 234 9.43 16.62 -0.70
CA SER A 234 8.14 16.92 -1.31
C SER A 234 7.36 15.64 -1.68
N PRO A 235 6.03 15.59 -1.45
CA PRO A 235 5.18 14.44 -1.83
C PRO A 235 5.15 14.20 -3.36
N ASP A 236 5.63 15.16 -4.14
CA ASP A 236 5.77 15.11 -5.59
C ASP A 236 7.10 14.50 -6.05
N PHE A 237 8.00 14.05 -5.17
CA PHE A 237 9.32 13.56 -5.59
C PHE A 237 9.24 12.37 -6.57
N SER A 238 8.49 11.31 -6.25
CA SER A 238 8.30 10.17 -7.17
C SER A 238 7.58 10.58 -8.48
N ARG A 239 6.72 11.61 -8.41
CA ARG A 239 6.06 12.18 -9.58
C ARG A 239 7.04 12.97 -10.46
N ALA A 240 7.92 13.75 -9.85
CA ALA A 240 8.99 14.46 -10.53
C ALA A 240 9.99 13.49 -11.18
N VAL A 241 10.33 12.38 -10.51
CA VAL A 241 11.14 11.29 -11.08
C VAL A 241 10.43 10.66 -12.28
N LYS A 242 9.13 10.36 -12.18
CA LYS A 242 8.35 9.86 -13.32
C LYS A 242 8.30 10.84 -14.48
N ASP A 243 8.05 12.12 -14.21
CA ASP A 243 7.96 13.17 -15.22
C ASP A 243 9.31 13.38 -15.92
N ALA A 244 10.41 13.34 -15.17
CA ALA A 244 11.77 13.40 -15.69
C ALA A 244 12.13 12.17 -16.55
N LEU A 245 11.83 10.96 -16.08
CA LEU A 245 12.03 9.73 -16.87
C LEU A 245 11.18 9.71 -18.15
N SER A 246 9.94 10.21 -18.08
CA SER A 246 9.05 10.29 -19.25
C SER A 246 9.55 11.29 -20.30
N HIS A 247 10.31 12.30 -19.89
CA HIS A 247 10.90 13.33 -20.76
C HIS A 247 12.43 13.21 -20.81
N TYR A 248 12.96 12.01 -20.61
CA TYR A 248 14.41 11.75 -20.51
C TYR A 248 15.19 12.32 -21.71
N TRP A 249 14.65 12.15 -22.93
CA TRP A 249 15.26 12.64 -24.18
C TRP A 249 14.99 14.13 -24.48
N GLY A 250 14.21 14.82 -23.67
CA GLY A 250 13.91 16.25 -23.81
C GLY A 250 12.44 16.58 -23.57
N GLY A 251 12.19 17.72 -22.93
CA GLY A 251 10.85 18.25 -22.65
C GLY A 251 10.85 19.21 -21.46
N PRO A 252 9.85 20.12 -21.36
CA PRO A 252 9.79 21.13 -20.29
C PRO A 252 9.81 20.49 -18.90
N LYS A 253 9.20 19.31 -18.75
CA LYS A 253 9.17 18.56 -17.48
C LYS A 253 10.54 18.04 -16.99
N LEU A 254 11.55 17.95 -17.87
CA LEU A 254 12.92 17.65 -17.47
C LEU A 254 13.71 18.95 -17.21
N ALA A 255 13.47 19.99 -18.01
CA ALA A 255 14.13 21.29 -17.89
C ALA A 255 13.72 22.09 -16.66
N ASP A 256 12.44 21.99 -16.27
CA ASP A 256 11.87 22.66 -15.09
C ASP A 256 11.75 21.69 -13.91
N SER A 257 12.46 20.56 -13.97
CA SER A 257 12.33 19.52 -12.96
C SER A 257 12.88 20.00 -11.61
N PRO A 258 12.14 19.83 -10.50
CA PRO A 258 12.66 20.14 -9.18
C PRO A 258 13.89 19.28 -8.82
N LEU A 259 14.11 18.16 -9.52
CA LEU A 259 15.27 17.30 -9.36
C LEU A 259 16.61 17.99 -9.71
N LEU A 260 16.58 19.08 -10.48
CA LEU A 260 17.79 19.86 -10.79
C LEU A 260 18.43 20.49 -9.54
N LYS A 261 17.65 20.68 -8.48
CA LYS A 261 18.11 21.24 -7.20
C LYS A 261 18.76 20.20 -6.28
N LEU A 262 18.77 18.92 -6.64
CA LEU A 262 19.41 17.88 -5.84
C LEU A 262 20.93 18.11 -5.76
N GLY A 263 21.51 17.94 -4.58
CA GLY A 263 22.96 18.09 -4.36
C GLY A 263 23.78 17.06 -5.14
N SER A 264 23.22 15.86 -5.34
CA SER A 264 23.74 14.83 -6.25
C SER A 264 23.83 15.32 -7.70
N VAL A 265 22.80 16.01 -8.19
CA VAL A 265 22.77 16.60 -9.54
C VAL A 265 23.71 17.80 -9.65
N GLN A 266 23.73 18.67 -8.63
CA GLN A 266 24.62 19.83 -8.60
C GLN A 266 26.10 19.43 -8.63
N ARG A 267 26.48 18.35 -7.95
CA ARG A 267 27.85 17.81 -8.06
C ARG A 267 28.13 17.14 -9.40
N ALA A 268 27.15 16.42 -9.94
CA ALA A 268 27.26 15.83 -11.27
C ALA A 268 27.38 16.88 -12.39
N LEU A 269 27.07 18.17 -12.14
CA LEU A 269 27.31 19.27 -13.10
C LEU A 269 28.76 19.34 -13.56
N GLN A 270 29.70 19.26 -12.61
CA GLN A 270 31.13 19.41 -12.91
C GLN A 270 31.62 18.31 -13.85
N GLN A 271 31.11 17.09 -13.68
CA GLN A 271 31.44 15.92 -14.50
C GLN A 271 30.75 15.93 -15.87
N ASN A 272 29.65 16.68 -16.02
CA ASN A 272 28.83 16.74 -17.23
C ASN A 272 28.94 18.08 -17.99
N GLY A 273 30.09 18.75 -17.87
CA GLY A 273 30.38 19.98 -18.60
C GLY A 273 29.48 21.16 -18.24
N ASN A 274 29.05 21.25 -16.97
CA ASN A 274 28.16 22.28 -16.43
C ASN A 274 26.81 22.41 -17.16
N ARG A 275 26.29 21.31 -17.73
CA ARG A 275 24.97 21.25 -18.34
C ARG A 275 23.97 20.58 -17.39
N PRO A 276 23.01 21.31 -16.78
CA PRO A 276 22.09 20.75 -15.77
C PRO A 276 21.26 19.57 -16.24
N LEU A 277 20.78 19.62 -17.48
CA LEU A 277 20.01 18.52 -18.08
C LEU A 277 20.85 17.25 -18.26
N ASN A 278 22.13 17.38 -18.60
CA ASN A 278 23.01 16.23 -18.77
C ASN A 278 23.42 15.65 -17.41
N ALA A 279 23.67 16.51 -16.42
CA ALA A 279 23.91 16.07 -15.05
C ALA A 279 22.71 15.31 -14.48
N LEU A 280 21.48 15.82 -14.66
CA LEU A 280 20.28 15.13 -14.22
C LEU A 280 20.09 13.78 -14.92
N ARG A 281 20.33 13.71 -16.24
CA ARG A 281 20.30 12.44 -16.98
C ARG A 281 21.34 11.44 -16.47
N GLY A 282 22.55 11.89 -16.19
CA GLY A 282 23.62 11.06 -15.64
C GLY A 282 23.23 10.47 -14.29
N VAL A 283 22.69 11.30 -13.39
CA VAL A 283 22.23 10.84 -12.06
C VAL A 283 21.03 9.90 -12.17
N LEU A 284 20.07 10.17 -13.05
CA LEU A 284 18.95 9.26 -13.31
C LEU A 284 19.42 7.92 -13.89
N GLN A 285 20.42 7.94 -14.76
CA GLN A 285 21.02 6.74 -15.33
C GLN A 285 21.77 5.94 -14.27
N GLU A 286 22.56 6.59 -13.42
CA GLU A 286 23.26 5.96 -12.30
C GLU A 286 22.26 5.30 -11.33
N ALA A 287 21.17 5.99 -10.99
CA ALA A 287 20.11 5.45 -10.16
C ALA A 287 19.38 4.26 -10.81
N LEU A 288 19.23 4.27 -12.14
CA LEU A 288 18.65 3.17 -12.89
C LEU A 288 19.58 1.94 -12.88
N GLU A 289 20.88 2.18 -13.07
CA GLU A 289 21.91 1.13 -13.10
C GLU A 289 22.09 0.47 -11.72
N ALA A 290 21.91 1.20 -10.63
CA ALA A 290 21.92 0.65 -9.27
C ALA A 290 20.75 -0.33 -8.99
N LEU A 291 19.70 -0.34 -9.83
CA LEU A 291 18.64 -1.34 -9.74
C LEU A 291 19.00 -2.68 -10.40
N LYS A 292 20.19 -2.80 -11.02
CA LYS A 292 20.66 -4.06 -11.60
C LYS A 292 21.02 -5.06 -10.51
N PRO A 293 20.50 -6.31 -10.55
CA PRO A 293 20.95 -7.37 -9.67
C PRO A 293 22.44 -7.69 -9.91
N PRO A 294 23.24 -7.93 -8.86
CA PRO A 294 24.70 -8.05 -8.97
C PRO A 294 25.21 -9.35 -9.65
N GLU A 295 24.41 -10.42 -9.73
CA GLU A 295 24.97 -11.77 -10.00
C GLU A 295 24.04 -12.73 -10.77
N SER A 296 23.32 -12.26 -11.78
CA SER A 296 22.45 -13.16 -12.57
C SER A 296 22.59 -12.99 -14.08
N ASP A 297 22.66 -14.14 -14.78
CA ASP A 297 22.62 -14.23 -16.23
C ASP A 297 21.42 -13.44 -16.77
N ARG A 298 21.68 -12.59 -17.78
CA ARG A 298 20.70 -11.69 -18.41
C ARG A 298 19.57 -12.46 -19.09
N HIS A 299 18.63 -12.99 -18.32
CA HIS A 299 17.36 -13.50 -18.85
C HIS A 299 16.28 -12.43 -18.68
N LEU A 300 15.67 -12.04 -19.81
CA LEU A 300 14.63 -11.01 -19.92
C LEU A 300 13.40 -11.25 -19.03
N SER A 301 13.23 -12.47 -18.52
CA SER A 301 12.12 -12.90 -17.65
C SER A 301 12.55 -13.32 -16.23
N ASN A 302 13.81 -13.12 -15.84
CA ASN A 302 14.21 -13.36 -14.46
C ASN A 302 13.53 -12.32 -13.57
N ARG A 303 12.86 -12.76 -12.49
CA ARG A 303 12.04 -11.93 -11.59
C ARG A 303 12.83 -10.73 -11.07
N ASP A 304 14.14 -10.88 -10.91
CA ASP A 304 15.03 -9.87 -10.35
C ASP A 304 15.32 -8.71 -11.32
N TRP A 305 15.26 -8.94 -12.65
CA TRP A 305 15.54 -7.92 -13.67
C TRP A 305 14.31 -7.12 -14.12
N VAL A 306 13.11 -7.53 -13.70
CA VAL A 306 11.85 -7.02 -14.28
C VAL A 306 11.71 -5.51 -14.08
N LEU A 307 12.07 -4.95 -12.92
CA LEU A 307 11.93 -3.52 -12.67
C LEU A 307 12.88 -2.69 -13.54
N TYR A 308 14.15 -3.09 -13.64
CA TYR A 308 15.14 -2.46 -14.52
C TYR A 308 14.68 -2.53 -15.98
N ASN A 309 14.32 -3.73 -16.45
CA ASN A 309 13.91 -3.96 -17.84
C ASN A 309 12.69 -3.12 -18.25
N ILE A 310 11.70 -2.98 -17.36
CA ILE A 310 10.53 -2.14 -17.62
C ILE A 310 10.94 -0.68 -17.84
N LEU A 311 11.79 -0.14 -16.96
CA LEU A 311 12.22 1.25 -17.05
C LEU A 311 13.14 1.50 -18.24
N GLU A 312 14.10 0.62 -18.49
CA GLU A 312 15.01 0.70 -19.63
C GLU A 312 14.22 0.66 -20.95
N MET A 313 13.33 -0.33 -21.11
CA MET A 313 12.53 -0.45 -22.33
C MET A 313 11.58 0.74 -22.50
N LYS A 314 10.94 1.18 -21.42
CA LYS A 314 9.92 2.24 -21.49
C LYS A 314 10.50 3.64 -21.70
N PHE A 315 11.52 4.01 -20.94
CA PHE A 315 11.97 5.39 -20.82
C PHE A 315 13.27 5.65 -21.57
N ILE A 316 14.19 4.68 -21.60
CA ILE A 316 15.47 4.82 -22.30
C ILE A 316 15.29 4.45 -23.78
N ARG A 317 14.73 3.27 -24.06
CA ARG A 317 14.56 2.76 -25.43
C ARG A 317 13.28 3.24 -26.13
N GLY A 318 12.32 3.81 -25.40
CA GLY A 318 11.10 4.41 -25.94
C GLY A 318 10.05 3.41 -26.47
N TRP A 319 10.04 2.17 -25.96
CA TRP A 319 9.13 1.13 -26.44
C TRP A 319 7.67 1.41 -26.07
N ARG A 320 6.73 0.92 -26.89
CA ARG A 320 5.30 1.03 -26.58
C ARG A 320 4.93 0.05 -25.48
N THR A 321 3.99 0.45 -24.61
CA THR A 321 3.55 -0.35 -23.46
C THR A 321 3.12 -1.77 -23.89
N ARG A 322 2.40 -1.90 -25.00
CA ARG A 322 1.96 -3.18 -25.56
C ARG A 322 3.12 -4.09 -26.01
N GLU A 323 4.19 -3.50 -26.55
CA GLU A 323 5.38 -4.23 -27.00
C GLU A 323 6.21 -4.73 -25.80
N ILE A 324 6.32 -3.89 -24.76
CA ILE A 324 6.99 -4.25 -23.50
C ILE A 324 6.22 -5.39 -22.81
N ALA A 325 4.90 -5.26 -22.68
CA ALA A 325 4.04 -6.28 -22.06
C ALA A 325 4.17 -7.63 -22.80
N ARG A 326 4.14 -7.60 -24.14
CA ARG A 326 4.36 -8.79 -24.97
C ARG A 326 5.75 -9.39 -24.77
N ARG A 327 6.80 -8.56 -24.75
CA ARG A 327 8.19 -9.00 -24.63
C ARG A 327 8.51 -9.59 -23.26
N LEU A 328 7.90 -9.05 -22.20
CA LEU A 328 8.06 -9.54 -20.83
C LEU A 328 7.02 -10.62 -20.46
N ALA A 329 6.24 -11.11 -21.42
CA ALA A 329 5.19 -12.11 -21.22
C ALA A 329 4.23 -11.79 -20.07
N MET A 330 3.78 -10.53 -19.96
CA MET A 330 2.86 -10.05 -18.93
C MET A 330 1.69 -9.25 -19.51
N SER A 331 0.62 -9.11 -18.73
CA SER A 331 -0.51 -8.25 -19.10
C SER A 331 -0.15 -6.76 -18.98
N GLU A 332 -0.84 -5.89 -19.72
CA GLU A 332 -0.63 -4.43 -19.61
C GLU A 332 -0.94 -3.90 -18.21
N ALA A 333 -1.99 -4.43 -17.56
CA ALA A 333 -2.34 -4.05 -16.19
C ALA A 333 -1.24 -4.41 -15.18
N ASP A 334 -0.60 -5.57 -15.35
CA ASP A 334 0.53 -5.99 -14.52
C ASP A 334 1.79 -5.16 -14.81
N LEU A 335 2.04 -4.84 -16.08
CA LEU A 335 3.12 -3.93 -16.49
C LEU A 335 2.97 -2.54 -15.84
N TYR A 336 1.77 -1.96 -15.82
CA TYR A 336 1.53 -0.67 -15.15
C TYR A 336 1.81 -0.70 -13.65
N ARG A 337 1.44 -1.79 -12.96
CA ARG A 337 1.72 -1.97 -11.52
C ARG A 337 3.22 -2.06 -11.27
N LYS A 338 3.92 -2.92 -12.02
CA LYS A 338 5.37 -3.09 -11.89
C LYS A 338 6.15 -1.84 -12.29
N GLN A 339 5.69 -1.10 -13.30
CA GLN A 339 6.27 0.19 -13.67
C GLN A 339 6.21 1.20 -12.51
N ARG A 340 5.10 1.26 -11.78
CA ARG A 340 4.97 2.15 -10.61
C ARG A 340 5.97 1.78 -9.52
N VAL A 341 6.07 0.49 -9.20
CA VAL A 341 7.05 -0.03 -8.22
C VAL A 341 8.48 0.27 -8.65
N ALA A 342 8.78 0.14 -9.95
CA ALA A 342 10.10 0.43 -10.49
C ALA A 342 10.46 1.93 -10.37
N ILE A 343 9.53 2.84 -10.67
CA ILE A 343 9.73 4.29 -10.49
C ILE A 343 9.97 4.63 -9.01
N GLU A 344 9.22 4.02 -8.10
CA GLU A 344 9.42 4.20 -6.65
C GLU A 344 10.78 3.68 -6.19
N ALA A 345 11.29 2.60 -6.80
CA ALA A 345 12.63 2.09 -6.54
C ALA A 345 13.72 3.08 -6.97
N VAL A 346 13.60 3.69 -8.17
CA VAL A 346 14.52 4.75 -8.62
C VAL A 346 14.49 5.95 -7.67
N ALA A 347 13.30 6.36 -7.23
CA ALA A 347 13.16 7.47 -6.28
C ALA A 347 13.88 7.18 -4.95
N ARG A 348 13.77 5.96 -4.42
CA ARG A 348 14.51 5.55 -3.21
C ARG A 348 16.02 5.60 -3.42
N VAL A 349 16.51 5.06 -4.54
CA VAL A 349 17.94 5.10 -4.88
C VAL A 349 18.44 6.53 -4.96
N LEU A 350 17.71 7.44 -5.63
CA LEU A 350 18.07 8.86 -5.71
C LEU A 350 18.12 9.54 -4.34
N ALA A 351 17.24 9.15 -3.41
CA ALA A 351 17.27 9.67 -2.04
C ALA A 351 18.52 9.18 -1.30
N THR A 352 18.85 7.89 -1.38
CA THR A 352 20.08 7.32 -0.80
C THR A 352 21.34 7.97 -1.39
N MET A 353 21.38 8.16 -2.70
CA MET A 353 22.48 8.84 -3.39
C MET A 353 22.63 10.31 -2.99
N GLU A 354 21.57 10.96 -2.50
CA GLU A 354 21.71 12.28 -1.89
C GLU A 354 22.26 12.18 -0.46
N GLU A 355 21.73 11.27 0.34
CA GLU A 355 22.13 11.07 1.74
C GLU A 355 23.61 10.72 1.87
N GLU A 356 24.09 9.74 1.10
CA GLU A 356 25.51 9.33 1.03
C GLU A 356 26.44 10.46 0.60
N ARG A 357 25.90 11.42 -0.14
CA ARG A 357 26.66 12.53 -0.67
C ARG A 357 26.59 13.73 0.27
N ARG A 358 25.61 13.85 1.16
CA ARG A 358 25.49 14.94 2.15
C ARG A 358 26.28 14.67 3.45
N GLY A 359 26.55 13.42 3.78
CA GLY A 359 27.59 13.04 4.75
C GLY A 359 28.98 13.19 4.14
#